data_AF-K9YSL1-F1
#
_entry.id   AF-K9YSL1-F1
#
_cell.length_a   1.000
_cell.length_b   1.000
_cell.length_c   1.000
_cell.angle_alpha   90.00
_cell.angle_beta   90.00
_cell.angle_gamma   90.00
#
_symmetry.space_group_name_H-M   'P 1'
#
loop_
_entity.id
_entity.type
_entity.pdbx_description
1 polymer ?
#
loop_
_entity_poly.entity_id
_entity_poly.type
_entity_poly.pdbx_seq_one_letter_code
_entity_poly.pdbx_strand_id
1 'polypeptide(L)'
;MVVIMTTTTAQAPATISMPRKLPFLEAICWQTKDVYQFTPEQMLSRYERGWEYRKLFGLPQGEELNFLKQLAKYYQSWLQVEL
;
A
#
# COMPACT_ATOMS: atom_id res chain seq x y z
N MET A 1 -7.62 33.14 15.64
CA MET A 1 -7.71 31.81 15.01
C MET A 1 -6.51 31.66 14.10
N VAL A 2 -5.49 30.89 14.50
CA VAL A 2 -4.33 30.60 13.64
C VAL A 2 -4.56 29.21 13.06
N VAL A 3 -4.78 29.16 11.75
CA VAL A 3 -4.87 27.89 11.01
C VAL A 3 -3.44 27.41 10.83
N ILE A 4 -2.98 26.48 11.67
CA ILE A 4 -1.69 25.83 11.48
C ILE A 4 -1.81 24.91 10.26
N MET A 5 -1.27 25.36 9.12
CA MET A 5 -0.97 24.48 8.00
C MET A 5 0.12 23.52 8.46
N THR A 6 -0.23 22.30 8.84
CA THR A 6 0.76 21.26 9.07
C THR A 6 1.32 20.86 7.71
N THR A 7 2.44 21.49 7.34
CA THR A 7 3.29 21.01 6.25
C THR A 7 3.85 19.66 6.66
N THR A 8 3.17 18.59 6.27
CA THR A 8 3.70 17.23 6.31
C THR A 8 5.02 17.24 5.56
N THR A 9 6.11 17.19 6.33
CA THR A 9 7.46 17.08 5.80
C THR A 9 7.56 15.71 5.15
N ALA A 10 7.60 15.66 3.81
CA ALA A 10 7.90 14.46 3.05
C ALA A 10 9.30 13.97 3.46
N GLN A 11 9.34 13.02 4.38
CA GLN A 11 10.56 12.39 4.85
C GLN A 11 11.11 11.54 3.69
N ALA A 12 12.34 11.83 3.25
CA ALA A 12 13.04 11.13 2.18
C ALA A 12 13.00 9.60 2.40
N PRO A 13 12.89 8.80 1.32
CA PRO A 13 12.46 7.42 1.39
C PRO A 13 13.42 6.59 2.24
N ALA A 14 12.95 6.10 3.39
CA ALA A 14 13.40 4.79 3.83
C ALA A 14 13.13 3.85 2.65
N THR A 15 14.16 3.21 2.14
CA THR A 15 14.11 2.33 0.97
C THR A 15 13.02 1.28 1.15
N ILE A 16 11.83 1.55 0.59
CA ILE A 16 10.69 0.63 0.66
C ILE A 16 11.13 -0.63 -0.08
N SER A 17 11.44 -1.68 0.69
CA SER A 17 11.98 -2.91 0.13
C SER A 17 10.85 -3.69 -0.51
N MET A 18 10.95 -3.89 -1.83
CA MET A 18 9.93 -4.62 -2.59
C MET A 18 9.97 -6.11 -2.24
N PRO A 19 8.86 -6.70 -1.76
CA PRO A 19 8.76 -8.12 -1.50
C PRO A 19 8.93 -8.95 -2.77
N ARG A 20 9.34 -10.20 -2.61
CA ARG A 20 9.40 -11.14 -3.75
C ARG A 20 8.02 -11.54 -4.25
N LYS A 21 7.01 -11.51 -3.39
CA LYS A 21 5.64 -11.88 -3.70
C LYS A 21 4.63 -10.95 -3.05
N LEU A 22 3.58 -10.62 -3.80
CA LEU A 22 2.46 -9.79 -3.37
C LEU A 22 1.15 -10.54 -3.66
N PRO A 23 0.90 -11.68 -2.99
CA PRO A 23 -0.21 -12.58 -3.32
C PRO A 23 -1.59 -11.91 -3.22
N PHE A 24 -1.81 -11.02 -2.25
CA PHE A 24 -3.06 -10.29 -2.17
C PHE A 24 -3.20 -9.29 -3.33
N LEU A 25 -2.13 -8.55 -3.64
CA LEU A 25 -2.12 -7.62 -4.79
C LEU A 25 -2.36 -8.34 -6.13
N GLU A 26 -1.71 -9.49 -6.33
CA GLU A 26 -1.89 -10.35 -7.50
C GLU A 26 -3.34 -10.82 -7.61
N ALA A 27 -3.95 -11.23 -6.50
CA ALA A 27 -5.34 -11.68 -6.47
C ALA A 27 -6.33 -10.56 -6.85
N ILE A 28 -6.21 -9.36 -6.26
CA ILE A 28 -7.10 -8.24 -6.57
C ILE A 28 -6.85 -7.65 -7.96
N CYS A 29 -5.66 -7.86 -8.54
CA CYS A 29 -5.28 -7.40 -9.88
C CYS A 29 -5.19 -8.54 -10.90
N TRP A 30 -6.02 -9.58 -10.79
CA TRP A 30 -5.92 -10.80 -11.61
C TRP A 30 -5.93 -10.60 -13.14
N GLN A 31 -6.43 -9.47 -13.65
CA GLN A 31 -6.38 -9.13 -15.09
C GLN A 31 -5.10 -8.38 -15.51
N THR A 32 -4.28 -7.97 -14.55
CA THR A 32 -3.04 -7.24 -14.79
C THR A 32 -1.92 -8.23 -15.10
N LYS A 33 -1.25 -8.03 -16.24
CA LYS A 33 -0.17 -8.92 -16.71
C LYS A 33 1.01 -9.01 -15.73
N ASP A 34 1.42 -7.89 -15.14
CA ASP A 34 2.54 -7.83 -14.21
C ASP A 34 2.32 -6.68 -13.21
N VAL A 35 1.97 -7.02 -11.97
CA VAL A 35 1.76 -6.05 -10.89
C VAL A 35 3.07 -5.45 -10.37
N TYR A 36 4.21 -6.11 -10.60
CA TYR A 36 5.52 -5.67 -10.10
C TYR A 36 6.12 -4.53 -10.92
N GLN A 37 5.55 -4.24 -12.11
CA GLN A 37 5.90 -3.05 -12.90
C GLN A 37 5.29 -1.76 -12.32
N PHE A 38 4.35 -1.87 -11.39
CA PHE A 38 3.74 -0.71 -10.79
C PHE A 38 4.73 0.05 -9.91
N THR A 39 4.62 1.37 -9.93
CA THR A 39 5.29 2.19 -8.91
C THR A 39 4.68 1.90 -7.52
N PRO A 40 5.42 2.14 -6.43
CA PRO A 40 4.90 2.00 -5.06
C PRO A 40 3.55 2.70 -4.84
N GLU A 41 3.38 3.90 -5.41
CA GLU A 41 2.12 4.66 -5.37
C GLU A 41 0.99 3.97 -6.14
N GLN A 42 1.28 3.45 -7.34
CA GLN A 42 0.30 2.70 -8.13
C GLN A 42 -0.13 1.43 -7.40
N MET A 43 0.81 0.70 -6.79
CA MET A 43 0.50 -0.47 -5.96
C MET A 43 -0.42 -0.09 -4.81
N LEU A 44 -0.11 0.97 -4.07
CA LEU A 44 -0.96 1.48 -2.99
C LEU A 44 -2.38 1.77 -3.49
N SER A 45 -2.53 2.45 -4.63
CA SER A 45 -3.85 2.74 -5.21
C SER A 45 -4.65 1.46 -5.52
N ARG A 46 -3.98 0.37 -5.90
CA ARG A 46 -4.64 -0.94 -6.09
C ARG A 46 -5.05 -1.55 -4.76
N TYR A 47 -4.19 -1.51 -3.74
CA TYR A 47 -4.54 -1.99 -2.41
C TYR A 47 -5.74 -1.25 -1.85
N GLU A 48 -5.77 0.08 -1.94
CA GLU A 48 -6.88 0.90 -1.45
C GLU A 48 -8.20 0.53 -2.14
N ARG A 49 -8.21 0.47 -3.48
CA ARG A 49 -9.41 0.11 -4.25
C ARG A 49 -9.84 -1.34 -4.03
N GLY A 50 -8.88 -2.26 -3.90
CA GLY A 50 -9.16 -3.68 -3.74
C GLY A 50 -9.31 -4.14 -2.30
N TRP A 51 -9.20 -3.23 -1.32
CA TRP A 51 -9.21 -3.58 0.10
C TRP A 51 -10.50 -4.25 0.55
N GLU A 52 -11.63 -3.92 -0.08
CA GLU A 52 -12.92 -4.56 0.20
C GLU A 52 -12.91 -6.07 -0.05
N TYR A 53 -12.07 -6.55 -0.99
CA TYR A 53 -11.95 -7.97 -1.34
C TYR A 53 -11.10 -8.78 -0.36
N ARG A 54 -10.57 -8.18 0.71
CA ARG A 54 -9.84 -8.89 1.78
C ARG A 54 -10.64 -10.02 2.43
N LYS A 55 -11.98 -9.92 2.41
CA LYS A 55 -12.87 -10.99 2.91
C LYS A 55 -12.92 -12.20 1.99
N LEU A 56 -12.62 -12.03 0.70
CA LEU A 56 -12.62 -13.10 -0.30
C LEU A 56 -11.23 -13.74 -0.46
N PHE A 57 -10.19 -12.92 -0.55
CA PHE A 57 -8.82 -13.39 -0.82
C PHE A 57 -7.96 -13.55 0.45
N GLY A 58 -8.49 -13.14 1.60
CA GLY A 58 -7.73 -13.06 2.84
C GLY A 58 -6.97 -11.75 2.99
N LEU A 59 -6.44 -11.50 4.19
CA LEU A 59 -5.62 -10.33 4.48
C LEU A 59 -4.18 -10.54 3.96
N PRO A 60 -3.47 -9.47 3.54
CA PRO A 60 -2.03 -9.53 3.31
C PRO A 60 -1.30 -9.99 4.57
N GLN A 61 -0.26 -10.79 4.40
CA GLN A 61 0.52 -11.35 5.51
C GLN A 61 2.03 -11.26 5.22
N GLY A 62 2.84 -11.42 6.27
CA GLY A 62 4.29 -11.51 6.14
C GLY A 62 4.93 -10.28 5.48
N GLU A 63 5.78 -10.52 4.48
CA GLU A 63 6.51 -9.46 3.76
C GLU A 63 5.57 -8.49 3.03
N GLU A 64 4.48 -8.99 2.43
CA GLU A 64 3.48 -8.16 1.76
C GLU A 64 2.79 -7.20 2.74
N LEU A 65 2.44 -7.68 3.93
CA LEU A 65 1.84 -6.83 4.98
C LEU A 65 2.83 -5.75 5.44
N ASN A 66 4.09 -6.11 5.68
CA ASN A 66 5.11 -5.16 6.10
C ASN A 66 5.39 -4.10 5.02
N PHE A 67 5.36 -4.50 3.75
CA PHE A 67 5.47 -3.60 2.61
C PHE A 67 4.27 -2.65 2.55
N LEU A 68 3.05 -3.17 2.67
CA LEU A 68 1.84 -2.37 2.66
C LEU A 68 1.78 -1.38 3.83
N LYS A 69 2.23 -1.77 5.03
CA LYS A 69 2.36 -0.86 6.19
C LYS A 69 3.33 0.29 5.92
N GLN A 70 4.47 0.00 5.27
CA GLN A 70 5.42 1.05 4.88
C GLN A 70 4.84 1.99 3.83
N LEU A 71 4.17 1.45 2.80
CA LEU A 71 3.48 2.27 1.79
C LEU A 71 2.42 3.17 2.43
N ALA A 72 1.55 2.57 3.25
CA ALA A 72 0.44 3.29 3.87
C ALA A 72 0.94 4.42 4.76
N LYS A 73 2.00 4.19 5.55
CA LYS A 73 2.64 5.23 6.36
C LYS A 73 3.31 6.30 5.50
N TYR A 74 4.03 5.92 4.46
CA TYR A 74 4.76 6.86 3.61
C TYR A 74 3.82 7.81 2.85
N TYR A 75 2.79 7.27 2.21
CA TYR A 75 1.82 8.03 1.43
C TYR A 75 0.66 8.57 2.28
N GLN A 76 0.71 8.42 3.61
CA GLN A 76 -0.36 8.84 4.53
C GLN A 76 -1.74 8.29 4.14
N SER A 77 -1.79 7.03 3.70
CA SER A 77 -3.01 6.34 3.28
C SER A 77 -3.95 6.06 4.46
N TRP A 78 -5.24 6.03 4.18
CA TRP A 78 -6.27 5.58 5.12
C TRP A 78 -6.12 4.11 5.52
N LEU A 79 -5.44 3.29 4.71
CA LEU A 79 -5.17 1.89 5.03
C LEU A 79 -4.38 1.71 6.33
N GLN A 80 -3.66 2.72 6.80
CA GLN A 80 -2.96 2.67 8.09
C GLN A 80 -3.88 2.28 9.27
N VAL A 81 -5.16 2.66 9.20
CA VAL A 81 -6.14 2.40 10.27
C VAL A 81 -6.69 0.97 10.19
N GLU A 82 -6.62 0.34 9.02
CA GLU A 82 -7.24 -0.95 8.73
C GLU A 82 -6.25 -2.15 8.78
N LEU A 83 -4.94 -1.88 8.90
CA LEU A 83 -3.83 -2.85 8.80
C LEU A 83 -3.22 -3.32 10.14
#